data_AF-A0A843FX92-F1
#
_entry.id   AF-A0A843FX92-F1
#
_cell.length_a   1.000
_cell.length_b   1.000
_cell.length_c   1.000
_cell.angle_alpha   90.00
_cell.angle_beta   90.00
_cell.angle_gamma   90.00
#
_symmetry.space_group_name_H-M   'P 1'
#
loop_
_entity.id
_entity.type
_entity.pdbx_description
1 polymer ?
#
loop_
_entity_poly.entity_id
_entity_poly.type
_entity_poly.pdbx_seq_one_letter_code
_entity_poly.pdbx_strand_id
1 'polypeptide(L)'
;GGAGRPMMALTISDMTDANTACKRIAELTKRKRSSGVPDAICVRNDSFATEPFSSLVQLVGELWDGAIMIESDYPANISKALVHVMDRRPIIIGANQANLEQFALISKTFGCPLCLSSENLEGLMDLAEKAESMGLEDPVLDPVMRNMKQCLELCTDLKRLSEKIPQARHSVAVRTWSGEYAMTMALVSFLVDDAIVIADDLDADSCETIGALLKSIR
;
A
#
# COMPACT_ATOMS: atom_id res chain seq x y z
N GLY A 1 9.98 9.87 17.48
CA GLY A 1 10.67 8.76 18.13
C GLY A 1 9.70 7.60 18.21
N GLY A 2 9.76 6.73 17.22
CA GLY A 2 8.81 5.67 16.97
C GLY A 2 8.96 5.31 15.51
N ALA A 3 10.07 4.65 15.16
CA ALA A 3 10.25 4.11 13.83
C ALA A 3 9.13 3.07 13.64
N GLY A 4 8.16 3.37 12.79
CA GLY A 4 7.19 2.39 12.36
C GLY A 4 7.93 1.24 11.66
N ARG A 5 7.30 0.06 11.73
CA ARG A 5 7.88 -1.15 11.17
C ARG A 5 7.57 -1.20 9.68
N PRO A 6 8.54 -1.55 8.81
CA PRO A 6 8.22 -1.82 7.42
C PRO A 6 7.15 -2.90 7.30
N MET A 7 6.20 -2.67 6.39
CA MET A 7 5.03 -3.52 6.16
C MET A 7 5.15 -4.17 4.79
N MET A 8 4.77 -5.45 4.68
CA MET A 8 4.63 -6.12 3.38
C MET A 8 3.15 -6.43 3.10
N ALA A 9 2.67 -5.99 1.95
CA ALA A 9 1.35 -6.29 1.41
C ALA A 9 1.45 -7.19 0.18
N LEU A 10 0.51 -8.12 0.03
CA LEU A 10 0.34 -8.89 -1.21
C LEU A 10 -1.00 -8.55 -1.88
N THR A 11 -0.97 -8.47 -3.21
CA THR A 11 -2.12 -8.02 -4.00
C THR A 11 -3.07 -9.17 -4.33
N ILE A 12 -4.37 -8.88 -4.36
CA ILE A 12 -5.40 -9.70 -4.98
C ILE A 12 -6.18 -8.82 -5.97
N SER A 13 -6.22 -9.26 -7.23
CA SER A 13 -6.98 -8.60 -8.30
C SER A 13 -8.47 -8.92 -8.22
N ASP A 14 -9.34 -7.94 -8.42
CA ASP A 14 -10.79 -8.11 -8.53
C ASP A 14 -11.25 -8.86 -9.79
N MET A 15 -10.34 -9.15 -10.72
CA MET A 15 -10.56 -10.09 -11.81
C MET A 15 -10.48 -11.56 -11.36
N THR A 16 -10.05 -11.81 -10.12
CA THR A 16 -10.01 -13.15 -9.52
C THR A 16 -11.42 -13.57 -9.10
N ASP A 17 -11.86 -14.76 -9.51
CA ASP A 17 -13.16 -15.28 -9.08
C ASP A 17 -13.20 -15.55 -7.57
N ALA A 18 -14.40 -15.51 -6.97
CA ALA A 18 -14.58 -15.63 -5.53
C ALA A 18 -13.99 -16.90 -4.92
N ASN A 19 -14.06 -18.05 -5.61
CA ASN A 19 -13.52 -19.31 -5.08
C ASN A 19 -12.00 -19.29 -5.05
N THR A 20 -11.37 -18.76 -6.09
CA THR A 20 -9.92 -18.58 -6.15
C THR A 20 -9.45 -17.54 -5.13
N ALA A 21 -10.17 -16.43 -4.98
CA ALA A 21 -9.88 -15.41 -3.97
C ALA A 21 -9.97 -15.98 -2.54
N CYS A 22 -11.01 -16.75 -2.21
CA CYS A 22 -11.13 -17.42 -0.91
C CYS A 22 -9.92 -18.32 -0.60
N LYS A 23 -9.50 -19.15 -1.57
CA LYS A 23 -8.33 -20.02 -1.41
C LYS A 23 -7.07 -19.21 -1.20
N ARG A 24 -6.91 -18.13 -1.97
CA ARG A 24 -5.76 -17.23 -1.88
C ARG A 24 -5.70 -16.54 -0.51
N ILE A 25 -6.80 -15.99 -0.01
CA ILE A 25 -6.85 -15.36 1.33
C ILE A 25 -6.51 -16.38 2.42
N ALA A 26 -7.02 -17.61 2.31
CA ALA A 26 -6.70 -18.68 3.26
C ALA A 26 -5.21 -19.07 3.23
N GLU A 27 -4.58 -19.07 2.05
CA GLU A 27 -3.14 -19.29 1.90
C GLU A 27 -2.33 -18.14 2.52
N LEU A 28 -2.67 -16.89 2.20
CA LEU A 28 -2.00 -15.71 2.76
C LEU A 28 -2.12 -15.65 4.29
N THR A 29 -3.27 -16.06 4.84
CA THR A 29 -3.48 -16.18 6.29
C THR A 29 -2.52 -17.20 6.92
N LYS A 30 -2.27 -18.34 6.24
CA LYS A 30 -1.29 -19.32 6.72
C LYS A 30 0.13 -18.77 6.67
N ARG A 31 0.51 -18.09 5.58
CA ARG A 31 1.84 -17.47 5.43
C ARG A 31 2.09 -16.39 6.47
N LYS A 32 1.11 -15.52 6.73
CA LYS A 32 1.18 -14.52 7.81
C LYS A 32 1.41 -15.18 9.16
N ARG A 33 0.72 -16.28 9.46
CA ARG A 33 0.90 -17.00 10.74
C ARG A 33 2.29 -17.62 10.89
N SER A 34 2.89 -18.15 9.82
CA SER A 34 4.23 -18.77 9.88
C SER A 34 5.36 -17.74 9.89
N SER A 35 5.30 -16.76 9.00
CA SER A 35 6.41 -15.84 8.73
C SER A 35 6.22 -14.46 9.39
N GLY A 36 4.98 -14.04 9.60
CA GLY A 36 4.59 -12.65 9.87
C GLY A 36 4.32 -11.82 8.60
N VAL A 37 4.44 -12.42 7.41
CA VAL A 37 4.28 -11.79 6.10
C VAL A 37 3.24 -12.58 5.26
N PRO A 38 2.33 -11.93 4.53
CA PRO A 38 2.14 -10.48 4.49
C PRO A 38 1.45 -9.94 5.74
N ASP A 39 1.73 -8.68 6.07
CA ASP A 39 1.04 -7.90 7.11
C ASP A 39 -0.32 -7.39 6.60
N ALA A 40 -0.42 -7.15 5.29
CA ALA A 40 -1.60 -6.59 4.63
C ALA A 40 -2.01 -7.31 3.33
N ILE A 41 -3.26 -7.14 2.92
CA ILE A 41 -3.73 -7.46 1.57
C ILE A 41 -4.09 -6.16 0.87
N CYS A 42 -3.58 -5.98 -0.35
CA CYS A 42 -4.02 -4.93 -1.27
C CYS A 42 -5.06 -5.51 -2.24
N VAL A 43 -6.26 -4.95 -2.27
CA VAL A 43 -7.27 -5.30 -3.27
C VAL A 43 -7.18 -4.32 -4.42
N ARG A 44 -6.91 -4.80 -5.63
CA ARG A 44 -6.70 -3.95 -6.82
C ARG A 44 -7.86 -4.07 -7.81
N ASN A 45 -8.36 -2.94 -8.28
CA ASN A 45 -9.47 -2.82 -9.22
C ASN A 45 -9.01 -2.93 -10.69
N ASP A 46 -8.48 -4.09 -11.08
CA ASP A 46 -8.00 -4.34 -12.44
C ASP A 46 -9.15 -4.47 -13.46
N SER A 47 -10.35 -4.84 -13.01
CA SER A 47 -11.54 -4.93 -13.85
C SER A 47 -12.14 -3.57 -14.21
N PHE A 48 -11.73 -2.50 -13.50
CA PHE A 48 -12.32 -1.16 -13.53
C PHE A 48 -13.81 -1.11 -13.17
N ALA A 49 -14.41 -2.24 -12.78
CA ALA A 49 -15.83 -2.34 -12.47
C ALA A 49 -16.07 -2.22 -10.97
N THR A 50 -17.18 -1.56 -10.60
CA THR A 50 -17.51 -1.28 -9.20
C THR A 50 -17.87 -2.55 -8.42
N GLU A 51 -18.68 -3.45 -9.00
CA GLU A 51 -19.22 -4.60 -8.25
C GLU A 51 -18.21 -5.71 -7.97
N PRO A 52 -17.38 -6.16 -8.93
CA PRO A 52 -16.34 -7.14 -8.65
C PRO A 52 -15.38 -6.64 -7.57
N PHE A 53 -14.98 -5.37 -7.66
CA PHE A 53 -14.12 -4.73 -6.68
C PHE A 53 -14.74 -4.67 -5.28
N SER A 54 -15.96 -4.13 -5.16
CA SER A 54 -16.66 -4.03 -3.88
C SER A 54 -16.88 -5.40 -3.24
N SER A 55 -17.21 -6.41 -4.05
CA SER A 55 -17.41 -7.78 -3.58
C SER A 55 -16.11 -8.41 -3.07
N LEU A 56 -14.99 -8.19 -3.77
CA LEU A 56 -13.70 -8.70 -3.31
C LEU A 56 -13.22 -7.99 -2.04
N VAL A 57 -13.42 -6.67 -1.94
CA VAL A 57 -13.09 -5.91 -0.72
C VAL A 57 -13.90 -6.40 0.47
N GLN A 58 -15.21 -6.65 0.30
CA GLN A 58 -16.04 -7.25 1.34
C GLN A 58 -15.49 -8.63 1.75
N LEU A 59 -15.20 -9.50 0.78
CA LEU A 59 -14.68 -10.84 1.04
C LEU A 59 -13.35 -10.81 1.82
N VAL A 60 -12.43 -9.92 1.44
CA VAL A 60 -11.18 -9.70 2.20
C VAL A 60 -11.49 -9.18 3.59
N GLY A 61 -12.41 -8.24 3.75
CA GLY A 61 -12.86 -7.71 5.05
C GLY A 61 -13.36 -8.80 6.01
N GLU A 62 -14.08 -9.79 5.49
CA GLU A 62 -14.64 -10.91 6.26
C GLU A 62 -13.61 -11.99 6.61
N LEU A 63 -12.63 -12.25 5.74
CA LEU A 63 -11.74 -13.41 5.85
C LEU A 63 -10.31 -13.10 6.31
N TRP A 64 -9.82 -11.88 6.11
CA TRP A 64 -8.45 -11.48 6.41
C TRP A 64 -8.35 -10.75 7.75
N ASP A 65 -7.37 -11.08 8.58
CA ASP A 65 -7.18 -10.46 9.91
C ASP A 65 -6.06 -9.41 9.97
N GLY A 66 -5.44 -9.06 8.83
CA GLY A 66 -4.38 -8.05 8.75
C GLY A 66 -4.84 -6.67 8.29
N ALA A 67 -3.88 -5.80 7.94
CA ALA A 67 -4.22 -4.51 7.36
C ALA A 67 -4.81 -4.70 5.94
N ILE A 68 -5.65 -3.75 5.53
CA ILE A 68 -6.31 -3.76 4.22
C ILE A 68 -5.89 -2.51 3.46
N MET A 69 -5.59 -2.67 2.20
CA MET A 69 -5.39 -1.58 1.25
C MET A 69 -6.34 -1.79 0.09
N ILE A 70 -6.86 -0.71 -0.47
CA ILE A 70 -7.74 -0.75 -1.63
C ILE A 70 -7.21 0.20 -2.71
N GLU A 71 -7.08 -0.29 -3.93
CA GLU A 71 -6.45 0.41 -5.04
C GLU A 71 -7.40 0.51 -6.23
N SER A 72 -7.70 1.75 -6.62
CA SER A 72 -8.49 2.06 -7.80
C SER A 72 -8.31 3.53 -8.16
N ASP A 73 -8.21 3.83 -9.45
CA ASP A 73 -8.22 5.21 -9.97
C ASP A 73 -9.62 5.84 -9.98
N TYR A 74 -10.67 5.08 -9.60
CA TYR A 74 -12.06 5.49 -9.65
C TYR A 74 -12.60 5.80 -8.24
N PRO A 75 -12.77 7.09 -7.87
CA PRO A 75 -13.27 7.48 -6.56
C PRO A 75 -14.61 6.82 -6.16
N ALA A 76 -15.48 6.58 -7.15
CA ALA A 76 -16.77 5.92 -6.94
C ALA A 76 -16.60 4.44 -6.53
N ASN A 77 -15.65 3.72 -7.11
CA ASN A 77 -15.37 2.33 -6.78
C ASN A 77 -14.80 2.22 -5.36
N ILE A 78 -13.88 3.11 -5.01
CA ILE A 78 -13.34 3.23 -3.64
C ILE A 78 -14.45 3.51 -2.64
N SER A 79 -15.29 4.53 -2.90
CA SER A 79 -16.36 4.92 -1.97
C SER A 79 -17.33 3.77 -1.70
N LYS A 80 -17.69 3.00 -2.73
CA LYS A 80 -18.58 1.85 -2.57
C LYS A 80 -17.93 0.73 -1.76
N ALA A 81 -16.68 0.40 -2.08
CA ALA A 81 -15.96 -0.68 -1.42
C ALA A 81 -15.64 -0.37 0.05
N LEU A 82 -15.34 0.90 0.38
CA LEU A 82 -14.99 1.33 1.74
C LEU A 82 -16.09 1.04 2.77
N VAL A 83 -17.37 1.06 2.37
CA VAL A 83 -18.49 0.79 3.29
C VAL A 83 -18.34 -0.56 3.99
N HIS A 84 -17.67 -1.53 3.35
CA HIS A 84 -17.48 -2.87 3.90
C HIS A 84 -16.33 -3.00 4.90
N VAL A 85 -15.40 -2.04 4.92
CA VAL A 85 -14.12 -2.18 5.64
C VAL A 85 -13.68 -0.90 6.37
N MET A 86 -14.47 0.16 6.37
CA MET A 86 -14.09 1.46 6.93
C MET A 86 -13.77 1.42 8.43
N ASP A 87 -14.40 0.52 9.18
CA ASP A 87 -14.13 0.28 10.61
C ASP A 87 -12.70 -0.24 10.85
N ARG A 88 -12.08 -0.82 9.82
CA ARG A 88 -10.70 -1.29 9.84
C ARG A 88 -9.70 -0.27 9.31
N ARG A 89 -10.15 0.94 8.98
CA ARG A 89 -9.33 2.08 8.54
C ARG A 89 -8.32 1.70 7.43
N PRO A 90 -8.78 1.16 6.28
CA PRO A 90 -7.89 0.74 5.18
C PRO A 90 -7.12 1.91 4.58
N ILE A 91 -5.98 1.62 3.96
CA ILE A 91 -5.24 2.62 3.15
C ILE A 91 -5.89 2.71 1.77
N ILE A 92 -6.26 3.91 1.37
CA ILE A 92 -6.81 4.21 0.04
C ILE A 92 -5.66 4.53 -0.90
N ILE A 93 -5.64 3.88 -2.07
CA ILE A 93 -4.62 4.07 -3.10
C ILE A 93 -5.28 4.48 -4.42
N GLY A 94 -4.76 5.55 -5.04
CA GLY A 94 -5.25 6.08 -6.32
C GLY A 94 -5.24 7.61 -6.45
N ALA A 95 -4.83 8.34 -5.39
CA ALA A 95 -4.78 9.80 -5.46
C ALA A 95 -3.50 10.30 -6.14
N ASN A 96 -3.67 11.27 -7.04
CA ASN A 96 -2.61 11.98 -7.75
C ASN A 96 -3.05 13.43 -8.00
N GLN A 97 -2.24 14.20 -8.72
CA GLN A 97 -2.50 15.62 -9.01
C GLN A 97 -3.87 15.89 -9.66
N ALA A 98 -4.36 14.97 -10.49
CA ALA A 98 -5.59 15.16 -11.24
C ALA A 98 -6.87 14.90 -10.42
N ASN A 99 -6.78 14.10 -9.35
CA ASN A 99 -7.95 13.61 -8.61
C ASN A 99 -7.86 13.80 -7.08
N LEU A 100 -6.81 14.48 -6.58
CA LEU A 100 -6.56 14.69 -5.14
C LEU A 100 -7.79 15.19 -4.39
N GLU A 101 -8.52 16.16 -4.94
CA GLU A 101 -9.66 16.79 -4.25
C GLU A 101 -10.80 15.80 -3.98
N GLN A 102 -11.06 14.91 -4.93
CA GLN A 102 -12.09 13.88 -4.80
C GLN A 102 -11.68 12.83 -3.79
N PHE A 103 -10.44 12.34 -3.88
CA PHE A 103 -9.91 11.34 -2.95
C PHE A 103 -9.73 11.87 -1.53
N ALA A 104 -9.34 13.14 -1.38
CA ALA A 104 -9.21 13.79 -0.07
C ALA A 104 -10.58 13.90 0.64
N LEU A 105 -11.65 14.21 -0.11
CA LEU A 105 -12.99 14.20 0.45
C LEU A 105 -13.40 12.81 0.94
N ILE A 106 -13.13 11.77 0.14
CA ILE A 106 -13.42 10.37 0.51
C ILE A 106 -12.63 9.98 1.75
N SER A 107 -11.31 10.19 1.74
CA SER A 107 -10.41 9.88 2.85
C SER A 107 -10.90 10.50 4.16
N LYS A 108 -11.28 11.78 4.17
CA LYS A 108 -11.83 12.43 5.36
C LYS A 108 -13.19 11.89 5.77
N THR A 109 -14.08 11.65 4.81
CA THR A 109 -15.44 11.15 5.07
C THR A 109 -15.39 9.80 5.76
N PHE A 110 -14.44 8.93 5.36
CA PHE A 110 -14.28 7.58 5.91
C PHE A 110 -13.17 7.47 6.98
N GLY A 111 -12.43 8.54 7.29
CA GLY A 111 -11.33 8.54 8.25
C GLY A 111 -10.14 7.64 7.87
N CYS A 112 -9.94 7.39 6.58
CA CYS A 112 -8.98 6.41 6.06
C CYS A 112 -7.73 7.09 5.49
N PRO A 113 -6.50 6.60 5.77
CA PRO A 113 -5.26 7.15 5.19
C PRO A 113 -5.30 7.14 3.66
N LEU A 114 -4.67 8.15 3.05
CA LEU A 114 -4.63 8.32 1.60
C LEU A 114 -3.20 8.23 1.07
N CYS A 115 -2.99 7.36 0.09
CA CYS A 115 -1.74 7.26 -0.64
C CYS A 115 -1.75 8.22 -1.84
N LEU A 116 -0.72 9.08 -1.90
CA LEU A 116 -0.48 10.12 -2.88
C LEU A 116 0.61 9.67 -3.85
N SER A 117 0.28 9.58 -5.13
CA SER A 117 1.17 9.08 -6.17
C SER A 117 1.67 10.20 -7.08
N SER A 118 2.98 10.24 -7.32
CA SER A 118 3.63 11.11 -8.30
C SER A 118 4.92 10.49 -8.82
N GLU A 119 5.18 10.60 -10.12
CA GLU A 119 6.42 10.12 -10.75
C GLU A 119 7.61 11.06 -10.52
N ASN A 120 7.37 12.26 -10.01
CA ASN A 120 8.38 13.26 -9.69
C ASN A 120 8.36 13.57 -8.19
N LEU A 121 9.55 13.60 -7.57
CA LEU A 121 9.70 13.85 -6.14
C LEU A 121 9.20 15.24 -5.72
N GLU A 122 9.47 16.28 -6.53
CA GLU A 122 8.96 17.63 -6.26
C GLU A 122 7.43 17.65 -6.28
N GLY A 123 6.82 17.08 -7.34
CA GLY A 123 5.36 16.96 -7.41
C GLY A 123 4.75 16.09 -6.29
N LEU A 124 5.50 15.11 -5.78
CA LEU A 124 5.07 14.30 -4.63
C LEU A 124 5.04 15.11 -3.34
N MET A 125 6.04 15.99 -3.13
CA MET A 125 6.07 16.88 -1.97
C MET A 125 4.99 17.97 -2.06
N ASP A 126 4.75 18.53 -3.25
CA ASP A 126 3.66 19.48 -3.49
C ASP A 126 2.29 18.84 -3.20
N LEU A 127 2.10 17.58 -3.61
CA LEU A 127 0.90 16.80 -3.29
C LEU A 127 0.74 16.60 -1.79
N ALA A 128 1.82 16.25 -1.09
CA ALA A 128 1.81 16.05 0.36
C ALA A 128 1.44 17.35 1.10
N GLU A 129 2.06 18.48 0.73
CA GLU A 129 1.74 19.80 1.31
C GLU A 129 0.28 20.18 1.02
N LYS A 130 -0.20 19.97 -0.21
CA LYS A 130 -1.60 20.25 -0.56
C LYS A 130 -2.55 19.36 0.26
N ALA A 131 -2.26 18.07 0.38
CA ALA A 131 -3.05 17.14 1.20
C ALA A 131 -3.12 17.57 2.67
N GLU A 132 -1.99 17.94 3.28
CA GLU A 132 -1.90 18.47 4.64
C GLU A 132 -2.69 19.78 4.79
N SER A 133 -2.61 20.69 3.83
CA SER A 133 -3.36 21.96 3.85
C SER A 133 -4.87 21.75 3.78
N MET A 134 -5.29 20.64 3.18
CA MET A 134 -6.68 20.22 3.20
C MET A 134 -7.06 19.61 4.56
N GLY A 135 -6.12 19.25 5.43
CA GLY A 135 -6.38 18.59 6.70
C GLY A 135 -6.45 17.07 6.58
N LEU A 136 -5.73 16.48 5.64
CA LEU A 136 -5.45 15.04 5.65
C LEU A 136 -4.31 14.76 6.62
N GLU A 137 -4.51 13.75 7.47
CA GLU A 137 -3.51 13.28 8.43
C GLU A 137 -2.75 12.08 7.86
N ASP A 138 -1.43 12.09 8.05
CA ASP A 138 -0.50 10.99 7.72
C ASP A 138 -0.70 10.39 6.30
N PRO A 139 -0.62 11.20 5.21
CA PRO A 139 -0.67 10.66 3.86
C PRO A 139 0.46 9.66 3.63
N VAL A 140 0.24 8.67 2.77
CA VAL A 140 1.29 7.73 2.34
C VAL A 140 1.87 8.22 1.01
N LEU A 141 3.19 8.26 0.88
CA LEU A 141 3.87 8.73 -0.31
C LEU A 141 4.15 7.58 -1.27
N ASP A 142 3.73 7.70 -2.53
CA ASP A 142 4.07 6.74 -3.60
C ASP A 142 4.85 7.46 -4.72
N PRO A 143 6.17 7.29 -4.79
CA PRO A 143 7.01 7.89 -5.81
C PRO A 143 6.96 7.16 -7.18
N VAL A 144 6.07 6.18 -7.37
CA VAL A 144 5.81 5.48 -8.64
C VAL A 144 7.10 4.93 -9.28
N MET A 145 7.81 4.10 -8.52
CA MET A 145 9.06 3.47 -8.97
C MET A 145 8.79 2.40 -10.02
N ARG A 146 9.48 2.45 -11.17
CA ARG A 146 9.28 1.49 -12.28
C ARG A 146 10.38 0.43 -12.37
N ASN A 147 11.51 0.64 -11.72
CA ASN A 147 12.63 -0.29 -11.72
C ASN A 147 13.53 -0.14 -10.48
N MET A 148 14.46 -1.08 -10.31
CA MET A 148 15.38 -1.14 -9.17
C MET A 148 16.26 0.11 -9.04
N LYS A 149 16.73 0.66 -10.16
CA LYS A 149 17.56 1.87 -10.16
C LYS A 149 16.77 3.04 -9.58
N GLN A 150 15.55 3.27 -10.07
CA GLN A 150 14.66 4.30 -9.55
C GLN A 150 14.28 4.05 -8.09
N CYS A 151 14.07 2.80 -7.69
CA CYS A 151 13.81 2.45 -6.30
C CYS A 151 14.94 2.90 -5.37
N LEU A 152 16.19 2.57 -5.72
CA LEU A 152 17.36 2.98 -4.95
C LEU A 152 17.53 4.50 -4.93
N GLU A 153 17.42 5.16 -6.08
CA GLU A 153 17.58 6.62 -6.20
C GLU A 153 16.52 7.35 -5.36
N LEU A 154 15.24 7.04 -5.57
CA LEU A 154 14.13 7.75 -4.92
C LEU A 154 14.04 7.43 -3.43
N CYS A 155 14.32 6.19 -3.00
CA CYS A 155 14.39 5.87 -1.56
C CYS A 155 15.54 6.62 -0.88
N THR A 156 16.71 6.72 -1.54
CA THR A 156 17.85 7.47 -1.00
C THR A 156 17.52 8.95 -0.87
N ASP A 157 16.92 9.54 -1.91
CA ASP A 157 16.57 10.96 -1.90
C ASP A 157 15.48 11.27 -0.88
N LEU A 158 14.42 10.45 -0.80
CA LEU A 158 13.37 10.56 0.22
C LEU A 158 13.95 10.46 1.63
N LYS A 159 14.82 9.47 1.90
CA LYS A 159 15.44 9.34 3.21
C LYS A 159 16.23 10.59 3.59
N ARG A 160 17.03 11.14 2.68
CA ARG A 160 17.79 12.39 2.91
C ARG A 160 16.88 13.61 3.06
N LEU A 161 15.74 13.61 2.38
CA LEU A 161 14.77 14.69 2.43
C LEU A 161 13.97 14.68 3.74
N SER A 162 13.68 13.49 4.29
CA SER A 162 13.00 13.30 5.58
C SER A 162 13.72 13.97 6.75
N GLU A 163 15.04 14.13 6.66
CA GLU A 163 15.84 14.86 7.66
C GLU A 163 15.63 16.37 7.60
N LYS A 164 15.18 16.88 6.45
CA LYS A 164 15.12 18.31 6.12
C LYS A 164 13.71 18.89 6.18
N ILE A 165 12.71 18.15 5.71
CA ILE A 165 11.32 18.62 5.65
C ILE A 165 10.35 17.61 6.26
N PRO A 166 9.27 18.05 6.93
CA PRO A 166 8.29 17.17 7.55
C PRO A 166 7.56 16.26 6.55
N GLN A 167 7.21 16.78 5.37
CA GLN A 167 6.42 16.08 4.35
C GLN A 167 7.09 14.77 3.90
N ALA A 168 8.42 14.73 3.87
CA ALA A 168 9.17 13.54 3.46
C ALA A 168 9.33 12.49 4.58
N ARG A 169 8.76 12.71 5.77
CA ARG A 169 8.77 11.75 6.89
C ARG A 169 7.57 10.82 6.91
N HIS A 170 6.59 11.08 6.05
CA HIS A 170 5.44 10.21 5.85
C HIS A 170 5.86 8.82 5.36
N SER A 171 5.04 7.81 5.66
CA SER A 171 5.28 6.45 5.19
C SER A 171 5.35 6.40 3.67
N VAL A 172 6.22 5.53 3.13
CA VAL A 172 6.43 5.43 1.69
C VAL A 172 5.93 4.08 1.18
N ALA A 173 4.97 4.11 0.26
CA ALA A 173 4.53 2.92 -0.46
C ALA A 173 5.44 2.65 -1.67
N VAL A 174 5.90 1.40 -1.81
CA VAL A 174 6.69 0.95 -2.95
C VAL A 174 6.01 -0.25 -3.59
N ARG A 175 5.62 -0.12 -4.87
CA ARG A 175 5.06 -1.22 -5.65
C ARG A 175 6.15 -2.07 -6.27
N THR A 176 5.90 -3.36 -6.31
CA THR A 176 6.76 -4.32 -6.99
C THR A 176 5.95 -5.49 -7.56
N TRP A 177 6.57 -6.25 -8.46
CA TRP A 177 5.97 -7.44 -9.06
C TRP A 177 6.06 -8.63 -8.09
N SER A 178 6.63 -9.74 -8.54
CA SER A 178 6.68 -10.98 -7.80
C SER A 178 8.08 -11.62 -7.74
N GLY A 179 8.21 -12.64 -6.90
CA GLY A 179 9.42 -13.45 -6.77
C GLY A 179 10.66 -12.68 -6.28
N GLU A 180 11.83 -13.10 -6.73
CA GLU A 180 13.13 -12.56 -6.27
C GLU A 180 13.29 -11.05 -6.52
N TYR A 181 12.70 -10.56 -7.61
CA TYR A 181 12.70 -9.13 -7.92
C TYR A 181 11.97 -8.33 -6.83
N ALA A 182 10.80 -8.83 -6.41
CA ALA A 182 10.04 -8.23 -5.33
C ALA A 182 10.79 -8.25 -4.00
N MET A 183 11.50 -9.34 -3.70
CA MET A 183 12.34 -9.41 -2.50
C MET A 183 13.46 -8.37 -2.50
N THR A 184 14.13 -8.19 -3.64
CA THR A 184 15.23 -7.22 -3.76
C THR A 184 14.71 -5.79 -3.66
N MET A 185 13.58 -5.50 -4.31
CA MET A 185 12.92 -4.18 -4.22
C MET A 185 12.51 -3.88 -2.77
N ALA A 186 11.98 -4.88 -2.07
CA ALA A 186 11.60 -4.73 -0.66
C ALA A 186 12.81 -4.36 0.22
N LEU A 187 13.94 -5.05 0.04
CA LEU A 187 15.17 -4.76 0.78
C LEU A 187 15.65 -3.32 0.56
N VAL A 188 15.63 -2.84 -0.68
CA VAL A 188 16.01 -1.45 -1.01
C VAL A 188 15.02 -0.45 -0.40
N SER A 189 13.73 -0.79 -0.42
CA SER A 189 12.67 0.06 0.13
C SER A 189 12.83 0.29 1.63
N PHE A 190 13.46 -0.62 2.38
CA PHE A 190 13.69 -0.44 3.81
C PHE A 190 14.72 0.66 4.16
N LEU A 191 15.28 1.35 3.17
CA LEU A 191 16.09 2.56 3.37
C LEU A 191 15.25 3.76 3.86
N VAL A 192 13.96 3.82 3.51
CA VAL A 192 13.05 4.86 3.99
C VAL A 192 12.34 4.42 5.26
N ASP A 193 11.96 5.38 6.08
CA ASP A 193 11.20 5.10 7.30
C ASP A 193 9.78 4.64 6.91
N ASP A 194 9.23 3.70 7.68
CA ASP A 194 7.86 3.22 7.57
C ASP A 194 7.47 2.74 6.16
N ALA A 195 8.40 2.07 5.47
CA ALA A 195 8.17 1.55 4.13
C ALA A 195 7.02 0.53 4.08
N ILE A 196 6.11 0.71 3.12
CA ILE A 196 5.03 -0.22 2.81
C ILE A 196 5.32 -0.82 1.43
N VAL A 197 5.75 -2.07 1.39
CA VAL A 197 6.02 -2.76 0.12
C VAL A 197 4.76 -3.48 -0.33
N ILE A 198 4.27 -3.17 -1.52
CA ILE A 198 3.08 -3.77 -2.13
C ILE A 198 3.53 -4.63 -3.30
N ALA A 199 3.57 -5.95 -3.11
CA ALA A 199 3.98 -6.90 -4.14
C ALA A 199 2.77 -7.61 -4.76
N ASP A 200 2.88 -8.00 -6.04
CA ASP A 200 1.85 -8.81 -6.71
C ASP A 200 1.75 -10.21 -6.08
N ASP A 201 2.90 -10.87 -5.88
CA ASP A 201 2.95 -12.17 -5.23
C ASP A 201 4.36 -12.47 -4.68
N LEU A 202 4.42 -13.28 -3.62
CA LEU A 202 5.63 -13.89 -3.10
C LEU A 202 5.28 -15.32 -2.70
N ASP A 203 6.15 -16.30 -2.93
CA ASP A 203 5.93 -17.64 -2.41
C ASP A 203 6.14 -17.71 -0.88
N ALA A 204 5.86 -18.87 -0.28
CA ALA A 204 5.97 -19.07 1.15
C ALA A 204 7.42 -18.87 1.65
N ASP A 205 8.41 -19.40 0.94
CA ASP A 205 9.83 -19.32 1.31
C ASP A 205 10.35 -17.87 1.25
N SER A 206 9.90 -17.11 0.26
CA SER A 206 10.18 -15.68 0.13
C SER A 206 9.55 -14.90 1.29
N CYS A 207 8.30 -15.22 1.67
CA CYS A 207 7.65 -14.62 2.83
C CYS A 207 8.40 -14.94 4.14
N GLU A 208 8.86 -16.19 4.31
CA GLU A 208 9.66 -16.60 5.46
C GLU A 208 10.99 -15.84 5.53
N THR A 209 11.67 -15.69 4.40
CA THR A 209 12.94 -14.97 4.30
C THR A 209 12.77 -13.50 4.65
N ILE A 210 11.77 -12.82 4.05
CA ILE A 210 11.46 -11.41 4.37
C ILE A 210 11.00 -11.27 5.82
N GLY A 211 10.18 -12.20 6.32
CA GLY A 211 9.72 -12.21 7.70
C GLY A 211 10.87 -12.35 8.71
N ALA A 212 11.89 -13.17 8.40
CA ALA A 212 13.10 -13.30 9.20
C ALA A 212 13.94 -12.01 9.16
N LEU A 213 14.12 -11.40 7.98
CA LEU A 213 14.81 -10.13 7.81
C LEU A 213 14.15 -8.99 8.61
N LEU A 214 12.82 -8.85 8.52
CA LEU A 214 12.07 -7.85 9.27
C LEU A 214 12.13 -8.03 10.80
N LYS A 215 12.51 -9.23 11.27
CA LYS A 215 12.76 -9.50 12.69
C LYS A 215 14.18 -9.14 13.11
N SER A 216 15.16 -9.15 12.18
CA SER A 216 16.56 -8.86 12.47
C SER A 216 16.94 -7.39 12.39
N ILE A 217 16.17 -6.56 11.67
CA ILE A 217 16.36 -5.09 11.59
C ILE A 217 15.73 -4.38 12.82
N ARG A 218 15.21 -5.14 13.80
CA ARG A 218 14.60 -4.63 15.03
C ARG A 218 15.62 -4.26 16.10
#